data_AF-A0A645CB42-F1
#
_entry.id   AF-A0A645CB42-F1
#
_cell.length_a   1.000
_cell.length_b   1.000
_cell.length_c   1.000
_cell.angle_alpha   90.00
_cell.angle_beta   90.00
_cell.angle_gamma   90.00
#
_symmetry.space_group_name_H-M   'P 1'
#
loop_
_entity.id
_entity.type
_entity.pdbx_description
1 polymer ?
#
loop_
_entity_poly.entity_id
_entity_poly.type
_entity_poly.pdbx_seq_one_letter_code
_entity_poly.pdbx_strand_id
1 'polypeptide(L)'
;MLEDTKPTEFDILVRLSGFSHGTDVWLGNARDLIVSGTATVGQAIGCRDDIMIYLISRGMDEKRAFKIMEAVRKGKGLPEGADGEMSALGVPDWYIESCRKIKYLFPKAHAVAYVMMAYRIAWFKVHRPLAFYAAYFSIRAKAFDATVMCRGMEAVKERMRAIKAKDKDAPAVEQDMLVTLEVCYEFYLRGFSFETVDLYRSDAVRFRMDEEKGTLLPPFVSIPGLGETAALSLAEQRRGKTFVSVEELVNACPKVSKTHVEQLRAVGALGNLPDTSQLSLF
;
A
#
# COMPACT_ATOMS: atom_id res chain seq x y z
N MET A 1 -7.75 6.05 -13.38
CA MET A 1 -8.90 5.15 -13.12
C MET A 1 -9.86 5.75 -12.10
N LEU A 2 -9.52 5.85 -10.81
CA LEU A 2 -10.44 6.44 -9.81
C LEU A 2 -10.80 7.91 -10.11
N GLU A 3 -9.84 8.71 -10.59
CA GLU A 3 -10.09 10.09 -11.05
C GLU A 3 -11.00 10.15 -12.29
N ASP A 4 -10.85 9.19 -13.20
CA ASP A 4 -11.65 9.11 -14.43
C ASP A 4 -13.10 8.70 -14.16
N THR A 5 -13.32 7.84 -13.15
CA THR A 5 -14.64 7.20 -12.92
C THR A 5 -15.39 7.72 -11.69
N LYS A 6 -14.72 8.41 -10.75
CA LYS A 6 -15.29 9.02 -9.53
C LYS A 6 -16.39 8.17 -8.87
N PRO A 7 -16.08 6.93 -8.47
CA PRO A 7 -17.09 5.97 -8.02
C PRO A 7 -17.75 6.41 -6.71
N THR A 8 -19.08 6.34 -6.65
CA THR A 8 -19.88 6.59 -5.44
C THR A 8 -20.54 5.32 -4.88
N GLU A 9 -20.51 4.23 -5.65
CA GLU A 9 -21.18 2.97 -5.32
C GLU A 9 -20.18 1.83 -5.10
N PHE A 10 -20.53 0.91 -4.19
CA PHE A 10 -19.69 -0.24 -3.88
C PHE A 10 -19.51 -1.19 -5.08
N ASP A 11 -20.54 -1.45 -5.88
CA ASP A 11 -20.42 -2.32 -7.08
C ASP A 11 -19.46 -1.73 -8.11
N ILE A 12 -19.43 -0.40 -8.26
CA ILE A 12 -18.48 0.27 -9.14
C ILE A 12 -17.04 0.07 -8.64
N LEU A 13 -16.79 0.15 -7.33
CA LEU A 13 -15.47 -0.16 -6.76
C LEU A 13 -15.06 -1.62 -7.01
N VAL A 14 -16.00 -2.56 -6.92
CA VAL A 14 -15.77 -3.98 -7.26
C VAL A 14 -15.37 -4.14 -8.73
N ARG A 15 -16.04 -3.45 -9.65
CA ARG A 15 -15.69 -3.46 -11.08
C ARG A 15 -14.31 -2.86 -11.35
N LEU A 16 -14.01 -1.72 -10.72
CA LEU A 16 -12.71 -1.07 -10.84
C LEU A 16 -11.57 -1.95 -10.31
N SER A 17 -11.81 -2.69 -9.22
CA SER A 17 -10.87 -3.70 -8.73
C SER A 17 -10.60 -4.79 -9.78
N GLY A 18 -11.64 -5.22 -10.51
CA GLY A 18 -11.48 -6.13 -11.64
C GLY A 18 -10.64 -5.53 -12.79
N PHE A 19 -10.93 -4.29 -13.17
CA PHE A 19 -10.19 -3.59 -14.23
C PHE A 19 -8.71 -3.40 -13.93
N SER A 20 -8.33 -3.15 -12.66
CA SER A 20 -6.94 -2.85 -12.30
C SER A 20 -6.03 -4.08 -12.15
N HIS A 21 -6.58 -5.29 -12.17
CA HIS A 21 -5.83 -6.53 -11.95
C HIS A 21 -5.78 -7.46 -13.18
N GLY A 22 -6.45 -7.08 -14.27
CA GLY A 22 -6.43 -7.84 -15.52
C GLY A 22 -5.53 -7.21 -16.59
N THR A 23 -4.73 -8.05 -17.26
CA THR A 23 -3.95 -7.63 -18.44
C THR A 23 -4.88 -7.35 -19.62
N ASP A 24 -4.71 -6.17 -20.24
CA ASP A 24 -5.54 -5.65 -21.34
C ASP A 24 -7.04 -5.51 -21.01
N VAL A 25 -7.36 -5.28 -19.72
CA VAL A 25 -8.74 -5.03 -19.27
C VAL A 25 -9.05 -3.54 -19.26
N TRP A 26 -8.18 -2.70 -18.69
CA TRP A 26 -8.40 -1.25 -18.60
C TRP A 26 -7.87 -0.47 -19.82
N LEU A 27 -6.54 -0.36 -19.95
CA LEU A 27 -5.90 0.40 -21.03
C LEU A 27 -6.15 -0.27 -22.39
N GLY A 28 -6.56 0.49 -23.40
CA GLY A 28 -6.88 -0.02 -24.75
C GLY A 28 -8.19 -0.83 -24.87
N ASN A 29 -8.97 -0.89 -23.78
CA ASN A 29 -10.23 -1.65 -23.70
C ASN A 29 -11.29 -0.89 -22.87
N ALA A 30 -11.55 -1.27 -21.62
CA ALA A 30 -12.66 -0.72 -20.84
C ALA A 30 -12.56 0.81 -20.67
N ARG A 31 -11.34 1.36 -20.53
CA ARG A 31 -11.13 2.80 -20.41
C ARG A 31 -11.70 3.55 -21.61
N ASP A 32 -11.40 3.09 -22.83
CA ASP A 32 -11.77 3.82 -24.05
C ASP A 32 -13.28 3.73 -24.29
N LEU A 33 -13.89 2.58 -23.97
CA LEU A 33 -15.34 2.40 -23.99
C LEU A 33 -16.05 3.34 -23.00
N ILE A 34 -15.48 3.51 -21.80
CA ILE A 34 -16.05 4.37 -20.74
C ILE A 34 -15.86 5.85 -21.06
N VAL A 35 -14.66 6.26 -21.45
CA VAL A 35 -14.34 7.67 -21.73
C VAL A 35 -15.04 8.16 -23.00
N SER A 36 -15.22 7.32 -24.01
CA SER A 36 -15.98 7.66 -25.23
C SER A 36 -17.49 7.72 -25.03
N GLY A 37 -18.01 7.22 -23.91
CA GLY A 37 -19.45 7.09 -23.67
C GLY A 37 -20.11 5.89 -24.36
N THR A 38 -19.33 5.01 -25.00
CA THR A 38 -19.82 3.77 -25.65
C THR A 38 -20.44 2.81 -24.63
N ALA A 39 -19.86 2.74 -23.43
CA ALA A 39 -20.38 1.95 -22.31
C ALA A 39 -20.20 2.71 -21.00
N THR A 40 -21.10 2.52 -20.05
CA THR A 40 -20.89 2.96 -18.66
C THR A 40 -19.97 1.99 -17.90
N VAL A 41 -19.43 2.42 -16.75
CA VAL A 41 -18.64 1.54 -15.88
C VAL A 41 -19.42 0.28 -15.47
N GLY A 42 -20.72 0.41 -15.22
CA GLY A 42 -21.60 -0.71 -14.86
C GLY A 42 -21.86 -1.69 -16.00
N GLN A 43 -21.64 -1.29 -17.25
CA GLN A 43 -21.82 -2.14 -18.44
C GLN A 43 -20.51 -2.79 -18.91
N ALA A 44 -19.37 -2.19 -18.62
CA ALA A 44 -18.07 -2.74 -18.99
C ALA A 44 -17.74 -4.03 -18.21
N ILE A 45 -16.99 -4.92 -18.85
CA ILE A 45 -16.63 -6.26 -18.32
C ILE A 45 -15.58 -6.12 -17.22
N GLY A 46 -16.01 -6.15 -15.95
CA GLY A 46 -15.12 -5.98 -14.79
C GLY A 46 -14.68 -7.30 -14.19
N CYS A 47 -15.55 -8.30 -14.19
CA CYS A 47 -15.28 -9.64 -13.65
C CYS A 47 -15.74 -10.71 -14.64
N ARG A 48 -15.16 -11.91 -14.55
CA ARG A 48 -15.55 -13.01 -15.47
C ARG A 48 -17.04 -13.30 -15.37
N ASP A 49 -17.59 -13.25 -14.16
CA ASP A 49 -19.00 -13.54 -13.86
C ASP A 49 -19.94 -12.62 -14.65
N ASP A 50 -19.52 -11.37 -14.94
CA ASP A 50 -20.29 -10.43 -15.76
C ASP A 50 -20.53 -10.99 -17.17
N ILE A 51 -19.56 -11.71 -17.75
CA ILE A 51 -19.69 -12.34 -19.08
C ILE A 51 -20.76 -13.42 -19.06
N MET A 52 -20.69 -14.33 -18.09
CA MET A 52 -21.63 -15.44 -18.02
C MET A 52 -23.05 -14.93 -17.79
N ILE A 53 -23.24 -14.06 -16.80
CA ILE A 53 -24.55 -13.54 -16.42
C ILE A 53 -25.15 -12.70 -17.56
N TYR A 54 -24.35 -11.85 -18.20
CA TYR A 54 -24.81 -11.05 -19.32
C TYR A 54 -25.27 -11.92 -20.50
N LEU A 55 -24.48 -12.92 -20.90
CA LEU A 55 -24.85 -13.80 -22.00
C LEU A 55 -26.11 -14.61 -21.71
N ILE A 56 -26.27 -15.11 -20.49
CA ILE A 56 -27.51 -15.78 -20.05
C ILE A 56 -28.70 -14.81 -20.14
N SER A 57 -28.54 -13.56 -19.70
CA SER A 57 -29.59 -12.54 -19.80
C SER A 57 -29.99 -12.19 -21.25
N ARG A 58 -29.11 -12.46 -22.22
CA ARG A 58 -29.37 -12.32 -23.65
C ARG A 58 -30.00 -13.58 -24.28
N GLY A 59 -30.23 -14.64 -23.50
CA GLY A 59 -30.84 -15.89 -23.94
C GLY A 59 -29.85 -16.99 -24.31
N MET A 60 -28.57 -16.85 -23.98
CA MET A 60 -27.58 -17.90 -24.22
C MET A 60 -27.72 -19.06 -23.21
N ASP A 61 -27.57 -20.29 -23.69
CA ASP A 61 -27.47 -21.48 -22.84
C ASP A 61 -26.38 -21.33 -21.75
N GLU A 62 -26.69 -21.73 -20.51
CA GLU A 62 -25.82 -21.53 -19.35
C GLU A 62 -24.45 -22.20 -19.52
N LYS A 63 -24.42 -23.42 -20.08
CA LYS A 63 -23.18 -24.16 -20.30
C LYS A 63 -22.35 -23.50 -21.39
N ARG A 64 -22.98 -22.93 -22.42
CA ARG A 64 -22.30 -22.15 -23.47
C ARG A 64 -21.73 -20.84 -22.92
N ALA A 65 -22.53 -20.08 -22.17
CA ALA A 65 -22.10 -18.84 -21.52
C ALA A 65 -20.92 -19.09 -20.57
N PHE A 66 -20.98 -20.15 -19.76
CA PHE A 66 -19.87 -20.58 -18.89
C PHE A 66 -18.58 -20.88 -19.67
N LYS A 67 -18.67 -21.62 -20.78
CA LYS A 67 -17.50 -21.95 -21.61
C LYS A 67 -16.85 -20.69 -22.22
N ILE A 68 -17.66 -19.76 -22.70
CA ILE A 68 -17.18 -18.48 -23.23
C ILE A 68 -16.49 -17.68 -22.12
N MET A 69 -17.13 -17.56 -20.96
CA MET A 69 -16.58 -16.89 -19.79
C MET A 69 -15.23 -17.48 -19.35
N GLU A 70 -15.09 -18.81 -19.29
CA GLU A 70 -13.84 -19.48 -18.90
C GLU A 70 -12.74 -19.33 -19.97
N ALA A 71 -13.10 -19.23 -21.25
CA ALA A 71 -12.14 -18.99 -22.33
C ALA A 71 -11.59 -17.56 -22.27
N VAL A 72 -12.49 -16.57 -22.20
CA VAL A 72 -12.14 -15.14 -22.17
C VAL A 72 -11.30 -14.80 -20.94
N ARG A 73 -11.69 -15.26 -19.73
CA ARG A 73 -10.92 -14.96 -18.51
C ARG A 73 -9.51 -15.54 -18.49
N LYS A 74 -9.23 -16.54 -19.34
CA LYS A 74 -7.91 -17.16 -19.53
C LYS A 74 -7.15 -16.59 -20.73
N GLY A 75 -7.67 -15.55 -21.38
CA GLY A 75 -7.05 -14.95 -22.56
C GLY A 75 -7.04 -15.83 -23.79
N LYS A 76 -7.93 -16.82 -23.86
CA LYS A 76 -8.05 -17.74 -25.01
C LYS A 76 -8.93 -17.18 -26.13
N GLY A 77 -9.42 -15.95 -25.98
CA GLY A 77 -10.38 -15.35 -26.89
C GLY A 77 -11.75 -16.02 -26.83
N LEU A 78 -12.54 -15.83 -27.89
CA LEU A 78 -13.86 -16.41 -28.04
C LEU A 78 -13.76 -17.83 -28.65
N PRO A 79 -14.47 -18.83 -28.09
CA PRO A 79 -14.59 -20.14 -28.72
C PRO A 79 -15.20 -20.06 -30.12
N GLU A 80 -14.93 -21.07 -30.96
CA GLU A 80 -15.51 -21.17 -32.31
C GLU A 80 -17.03 -21.03 -32.29
N GLY A 81 -17.56 -20.22 -33.22
CA GLY A 81 -19.00 -19.93 -33.37
C GLY A 81 -19.57 -18.92 -32.37
N ALA A 82 -18.84 -18.59 -31.30
CA ALA A 82 -19.36 -17.73 -30.24
C ALA A 82 -19.70 -16.31 -30.75
N ASP A 83 -18.92 -15.76 -31.68
CA ASP A 83 -19.17 -14.43 -32.24
C ASP A 83 -20.54 -14.34 -32.94
N GLY A 84 -20.87 -15.35 -33.74
CA GLY A 84 -22.15 -15.43 -34.45
C GLY A 84 -23.31 -15.66 -33.49
N GLU A 85 -23.14 -16.53 -32.50
CA GLU A 85 -24.14 -16.77 -31.45
C GLU A 85 -24.41 -15.50 -30.62
N MET A 86 -23.35 -14.81 -30.20
CA MET A 86 -23.46 -13.54 -29.47
C MET A 86 -24.18 -12.48 -30.30
N SER A 87 -23.81 -12.33 -31.58
CA SER A 87 -24.43 -11.37 -32.49
C SER A 87 -25.91 -11.69 -32.74
N ALA A 88 -26.26 -12.97 -32.92
CA ALA A 88 -27.64 -13.41 -33.10
C ALA A 88 -28.53 -13.14 -31.88
N LEU A 89 -27.94 -13.12 -30.67
CA LEU A 89 -28.59 -12.73 -29.42
C LEU A 89 -28.54 -11.21 -29.17
N GLY A 90 -28.10 -10.42 -30.15
CA GLY A 90 -28.01 -8.97 -30.11
C GLY A 90 -26.98 -8.43 -29.10
N VAL A 91 -25.93 -9.19 -28.81
CA VAL A 91 -24.77 -8.68 -28.07
C VAL A 91 -24.05 -7.66 -28.94
N PRO A 92 -23.78 -6.43 -28.44
CA PRO A 92 -23.11 -5.39 -29.23
C PRO A 92 -21.68 -5.78 -29.65
N ASP A 93 -21.26 -5.33 -30.83
CA ASP A 93 -19.92 -5.62 -31.38
C ASP A 93 -18.78 -5.20 -30.43
N TRP A 94 -18.91 -4.05 -29.77
CA TRP A 94 -17.92 -3.57 -28.81
C TRP A 94 -17.71 -4.55 -27.64
N TYR A 95 -18.76 -5.28 -27.24
CA TYR A 95 -18.70 -6.26 -26.16
C TYR A 95 -17.95 -7.50 -26.63
N ILE A 96 -18.24 -7.96 -27.85
CA ILE A 96 -17.56 -9.09 -28.50
C ILE A 96 -16.07 -8.77 -28.66
N GLU A 97 -15.73 -7.56 -29.12
CA GLU A 97 -14.34 -7.10 -29.23
C GLU A 97 -13.64 -7.00 -27.87
N SER A 98 -14.33 -6.49 -26.84
CA SER A 98 -13.80 -6.44 -25.47
C SER A 98 -13.42 -7.85 -24.98
N CYS A 99 -14.28 -8.85 -25.19
CA CYS A 99 -14.00 -10.26 -24.88
C CYS A 99 -12.74 -10.80 -25.59
N ARG A 100 -12.44 -10.37 -26.82
CA ARG A 100 -11.24 -10.82 -27.55
C ARG A 100 -9.94 -10.20 -27.01
N LYS A 101 -10.03 -8.99 -26.44
CA LYS A 101 -8.86 -8.25 -25.91
C LYS A 101 -8.38 -8.78 -24.57
N ILE A 102 -9.32 -9.15 -23.69
CA ILE A 102 -9.03 -9.57 -22.30
C ILE A 102 -8.05 -10.75 -22.28
N LYS A 103 -6.93 -10.62 -21.56
CA LYS A 103 -5.94 -11.70 -21.36
C LYS A 103 -6.11 -12.42 -20.03
N TYR A 104 -6.62 -11.72 -19.02
CA TYR A 104 -6.89 -12.28 -17.72
C TYR A 104 -7.99 -11.47 -17.01
N LEU A 105 -8.90 -12.15 -16.30
CA LEU A 105 -10.00 -11.50 -15.60
C LEU A 105 -10.31 -12.19 -14.26
N PHE A 106 -10.52 -11.38 -13.23
CA PHE A 106 -10.83 -11.85 -11.87
C PHE A 106 -12.27 -12.40 -11.73
N PRO A 107 -12.48 -13.37 -10.83
CA PRO A 107 -13.81 -13.70 -10.33
C PRO A 107 -14.36 -12.59 -9.42
N LYS A 108 -15.67 -12.31 -9.53
CA LYS A 108 -16.35 -11.26 -8.76
C LYS A 108 -16.19 -11.44 -7.26
N ALA A 109 -16.24 -12.68 -6.77
CA ALA A 109 -16.01 -13.00 -5.35
C ALA A 109 -14.66 -12.50 -4.83
N HIS A 110 -13.59 -12.59 -5.64
CA HIS A 110 -12.26 -12.11 -5.25
C HIS A 110 -12.20 -10.58 -5.22
N ALA A 111 -12.77 -9.93 -6.24
CA ALA A 111 -12.87 -8.47 -6.29
C ALA A 111 -13.66 -7.92 -5.08
N VAL A 112 -14.79 -8.55 -4.72
CA VAL A 112 -15.58 -8.21 -3.53
C VAL A 112 -14.77 -8.37 -2.25
N ALA A 113 -14.03 -9.48 -2.08
CA ALA A 113 -13.24 -9.71 -0.88
C ALA A 113 -12.17 -8.61 -0.67
N TYR A 114 -11.46 -8.23 -1.74
CA TYR A 114 -10.44 -7.18 -1.70
C TYR A 114 -11.05 -5.80 -1.43
N VAL A 115 -12.12 -5.45 -2.14
CA VAL A 115 -12.79 -4.15 -1.96
C VAL A 115 -13.41 -4.03 -0.58
N MET A 116 -13.95 -5.12 -0.03
CA MET A 116 -14.44 -5.14 1.35
C MET A 116 -13.31 -4.86 2.36
N MET A 117 -12.11 -5.43 2.18
CA MET A 117 -10.97 -5.10 3.04
C MET A 117 -10.54 -3.64 2.87
N ALA A 118 -10.46 -3.16 1.62
CA ALA A 118 -10.10 -1.77 1.34
C ALA A 118 -11.09 -0.79 1.98
N TYR A 119 -12.40 -1.09 1.94
CA TYR A 119 -13.44 -0.26 2.55
C TYR A 119 -13.33 -0.22 4.08
N ARG A 120 -13.05 -1.37 4.71
CA ARG A 120 -12.78 -1.43 6.16
C ARG A 120 -11.57 -0.58 6.54
N ILE A 121 -10.48 -0.66 5.77
CA ILE A 121 -9.27 0.15 6.00
C ILE A 121 -9.57 1.65 5.77
N ALA A 122 -10.32 1.98 4.72
CA ALA A 122 -10.70 3.35 4.40
C ALA A 122 -11.50 4.01 5.53
N TRP A 123 -12.36 3.25 6.22
CA TRP A 123 -13.07 3.74 7.40
C TRP A 123 -12.09 4.24 8.47
N PHE A 124 -11.04 3.48 8.79
CA PHE A 124 -10.00 3.94 9.72
C PHE A 124 -9.24 5.14 9.17
N LYS A 125 -8.89 5.15 7.88
CA LYS A 125 -8.21 6.29 7.26
C LYS A 125 -9.01 7.59 7.44
N VAL A 126 -10.33 7.54 7.34
CA VAL A 126 -11.21 8.71 7.51
C VAL A 126 -11.44 9.02 9.00
N HIS A 127 -11.92 8.05 9.78
CA HIS A 127 -12.48 8.27 11.11
C HIS A 127 -11.51 8.03 12.27
N ARG A 128 -10.44 7.25 12.07
CA ARG A 128 -9.38 6.99 13.06
C ARG A 128 -8.00 7.11 12.39
N PRO A 129 -7.69 8.28 11.81
CA PRO A 129 -6.53 8.45 10.94
C PRO A 129 -5.21 8.08 11.60
N LEU A 130 -4.98 8.47 12.86
CA LEU A 130 -3.73 8.15 13.56
C LEU A 130 -3.51 6.63 13.67
N ALA A 131 -4.59 5.86 13.92
CA ALA A 131 -4.55 4.39 13.92
C ALA A 131 -4.27 3.80 12.54
N PHE A 132 -4.85 4.38 11.48
CA PHE A 132 -4.51 4.01 10.12
C PHE A 132 -3.02 4.21 9.83
N TYR A 133 -2.47 5.38 10.17
CA TYR A 133 -1.06 5.70 9.90
C TYR A 133 -0.11 4.84 10.75
N ALA A 134 -0.40 4.63 12.03
CA ALA A 134 0.37 3.74 12.89
C ALA A 134 0.45 2.32 12.31
N ALA A 135 -0.70 1.77 11.88
CA ALA A 135 -0.75 0.44 11.27
C ALA A 135 -0.05 0.41 9.91
N TYR A 136 -0.24 1.44 9.07
CA TYR A 136 0.41 1.54 7.77
C TYR A 136 1.93 1.57 7.91
N PHE A 137 2.47 2.46 8.75
CA PHE A 137 3.92 2.59 8.92
C PHE A 137 4.55 1.40 9.65
N SER A 138 3.79 0.68 10.48
CA SER A 138 4.30 -0.52 11.17
C SER A 138 4.28 -1.80 10.33
N ILE A 139 3.36 -1.91 9.37
CA ILE A 139 3.05 -3.20 8.71
C ILE A 139 3.24 -3.14 7.19
N ARG A 140 2.97 -2.00 6.56
CA ARG A 140 2.87 -1.87 5.09
C ARG A 140 3.95 -1.00 4.48
N ALA A 141 4.40 0.03 5.20
CA ALA A 141 5.42 0.93 4.70
C ALA A 141 6.67 0.15 4.35
N LYS A 142 7.10 0.33 3.10
CA LYS A 142 8.37 -0.21 2.62
C LYS A 142 9.39 0.91 2.67
N ALA A 143 10.62 0.58 3.08
CA ALA A 143 11.73 1.52 3.14
C ALA A 143 11.40 2.82 3.89
N PHE A 144 10.73 2.73 5.05
CA PHE A 144 10.56 3.87 5.95
C PHE A 144 11.95 4.29 6.49
N ASP A 145 12.20 5.59 6.55
CA ASP A 145 13.47 6.16 7.01
C ASP A 145 13.20 7.29 8.00
N ALA A 146 13.43 7.04 9.30
CA ALA A 146 13.24 8.02 10.35
C ALA A 146 14.16 9.25 10.23
N THR A 147 15.34 9.11 9.61
CA THR A 147 16.29 10.22 9.40
C THR A 147 15.80 11.22 8.35
N VAL A 148 14.77 10.87 7.59
CA VAL A 148 14.14 11.74 6.59
C VAL A 148 12.69 12.02 6.98
N MET A 149 11.89 10.98 7.14
CA MET A 149 10.43 11.07 7.30
C MET A 149 10.01 11.68 8.63
N CYS A 150 10.83 11.60 9.67
CA CYS A 150 10.51 12.22 10.97
C CYS A 150 11.04 13.66 11.10
N ARG A 151 11.73 14.20 10.08
CA ARG A 151 12.28 15.57 10.10
C ARG A 151 11.30 16.65 9.64
N GLY A 152 10.04 16.29 9.43
CA GLY A 152 8.99 17.23 9.04
C GLY A 152 8.67 17.21 7.55
N MET A 153 7.58 17.91 7.23
CA MET A 153 6.96 17.92 5.90
C MET A 153 7.91 18.39 4.78
N GLU A 154 8.77 19.39 5.03
CA GLU A 154 9.67 19.91 4.00
C GLU A 154 10.77 18.91 3.62
N ALA A 155 11.31 18.16 4.60
CA ALA A 155 12.28 17.09 4.33
C ALA A 155 11.66 15.97 3.49
N VAL A 156 10.39 15.62 3.78
CA VAL A 156 9.62 14.65 2.98
C VAL A 156 9.45 15.15 1.54
N LYS A 157 9.00 16.40 1.35
CA LYS A 157 8.82 17.00 0.01
C LYS A 157 10.12 17.08 -0.79
N GLU A 158 11.23 17.42 -0.14
CA GLU A 158 12.55 17.45 -0.77
C GLU A 158 12.97 16.05 -1.23
N ARG A 159 12.84 15.03 -0.36
CA ARG A 159 13.17 13.66 -0.73
C ARG A 159 12.29 13.14 -1.87
N MET A 160 10.99 13.42 -1.84
CA MET A 160 10.08 13.08 -2.93
C MET A 160 10.51 13.70 -4.26
N ARG A 161 10.88 14.99 -4.26
CA ARG A 161 11.39 15.68 -5.46
C ARG A 161 12.67 15.03 -5.99
N ALA A 162 13.60 14.70 -5.09
CA ALA A 162 14.86 14.07 -5.47
C ALA A 162 14.66 12.69 -6.11
N ILE A 163 13.72 11.88 -5.61
CA ILE A 163 13.41 10.56 -6.19
C ILE A 163 12.68 10.75 -7.54
N LYS A 164 11.66 11.62 -7.60
CA LYS A 164 10.91 11.89 -8.84
C LYS A 164 11.80 12.44 -9.97
N ALA A 165 12.84 13.21 -9.63
CA ALA A 165 13.78 13.75 -10.61
C ALA A 165 14.62 12.67 -11.32
N LYS A 166 14.72 11.45 -10.75
CA LYS A 166 15.41 10.31 -11.37
C LYS A 166 14.52 9.56 -12.36
N ASP A 167 13.20 9.83 -12.38
CA ASP A 167 12.21 9.15 -13.23
C ASP A 167 12.41 7.62 -13.25
N LYS A 168 12.71 7.03 -14.41
CA LYS A 168 12.88 5.58 -14.59
C LYS A 168 14.18 5.03 -14.03
N ASP A 169 15.15 5.89 -13.69
CA ASP A 169 16.46 5.48 -13.15
C ASP A 169 16.45 5.38 -11.62
N ALA A 170 15.33 5.67 -10.96
CA ALA A 170 15.18 5.50 -9.52
C ALA A 170 15.30 4.01 -9.14
N PRO A 171 16.21 3.62 -8.21
CA PRO A 171 16.29 2.26 -7.71
C PRO A 171 14.97 1.77 -7.09
N ALA A 172 14.71 0.46 -7.14
CA ALA A 172 13.47 -0.13 -6.61
C ALA A 172 13.18 0.27 -5.15
N VAL A 173 14.21 0.35 -4.30
CA VAL A 173 14.06 0.79 -2.90
C VAL A 173 13.61 2.25 -2.78
N GLU A 174 14.03 3.12 -3.71
CA GLU A 174 13.59 4.52 -3.73
C GLU A 174 12.17 4.65 -4.28
N GLN A 175 11.76 3.81 -5.23
CA GLN A 175 10.37 3.74 -5.69
C GLN A 175 9.44 3.27 -4.57
N ASP A 176 9.82 2.24 -3.82
CA ASP A 176 9.09 1.79 -2.63
C ASP A 176 9.06 2.89 -1.54
N MET A 177 10.18 3.59 -1.32
CA MET A 177 10.25 4.73 -0.40
C MET A 177 9.32 5.86 -0.84
N LEU A 178 9.21 6.14 -2.14
CA LEU A 178 8.35 7.20 -2.66
C LEU A 178 6.88 6.97 -2.31
N VAL A 179 6.40 5.73 -2.42
CA VAL A 179 5.03 5.37 -2.00
C VAL A 179 4.82 5.64 -0.51
N THR A 180 5.79 5.28 0.34
CA THR A 180 5.73 5.56 1.78
C THR A 180 5.79 7.08 2.06
N LEU A 181 6.61 7.83 1.32
CA LEU A 181 6.72 9.29 1.44
C LEU A 181 5.41 10.01 1.09
N GLU A 182 4.66 9.52 0.10
CA GLU A 182 3.35 10.08 -0.25
C GLU A 182 2.34 9.96 0.89
N VAL A 183 2.33 8.82 1.60
CA VAL A 183 1.50 8.63 2.80
C VAL A 183 2.03 9.45 3.99
N CYS A 184 3.35 9.60 4.12
CA CYS A 184 3.97 10.46 5.12
C CYS A 184 3.63 11.95 4.89
N TYR A 185 3.61 12.39 3.64
CA TYR A 185 3.19 13.73 3.27
C TYR A 185 1.72 13.98 3.61
N GLU A 186 0.83 13.02 3.28
CA GLU A 186 -0.58 13.06 3.68
C GLU A 186 -0.74 13.12 5.22
N PHE A 187 0.04 12.32 5.95
CA PHE A 187 0.06 12.31 7.42
C PHE A 187 0.35 13.71 7.99
N TYR A 188 1.38 14.39 7.48
CA TYR A 188 1.71 15.76 7.86
C TYR A 188 0.63 16.77 7.44
N LEU A 189 0.09 16.68 6.22
CA LEU A 189 -0.97 17.57 5.73
C LEU A 189 -2.24 17.49 6.57
N ARG A 190 -2.48 16.36 7.24
CA ARG A 190 -3.62 16.18 8.14
C ARG A 190 -3.37 16.62 9.57
N GLY A 191 -2.24 17.27 9.83
CA GLY A 191 -1.90 17.86 11.13
C GLY A 191 -1.26 16.90 12.12
N PHE A 192 -0.86 15.69 11.70
CA PHE A 192 -0.13 14.76 12.55
C PHE A 192 1.37 14.97 12.43
N SER A 193 2.13 14.47 13.41
CA SER A 193 3.58 14.56 13.40
C SER A 193 4.26 13.37 14.05
N PHE A 194 5.54 13.17 13.76
CA PHE A 194 6.34 12.15 14.44
C PHE A 194 7.02 12.75 15.67
N GLU A 195 7.03 12.00 16.76
CA GLU A 195 7.91 12.27 17.89
C GLU A 195 9.36 11.89 17.54
N THR A 196 10.32 12.49 18.25
CA THR A 196 11.70 12.02 18.25
C THR A 196 11.73 10.58 18.76
N VAL A 197 12.54 9.72 18.12
CA VAL A 197 12.77 8.36 18.63
C VAL A 197 13.25 8.47 20.09
N ASP A 198 12.73 7.62 20.95
CA ASP A 198 12.97 7.68 22.38
C ASP A 198 13.49 6.33 22.87
N LEU A 199 14.69 6.33 23.46
CA LEU A 199 15.36 5.12 23.92
C LEU A 199 14.49 4.28 24.88
N TYR A 200 13.59 4.90 25.66
CA TYR A 200 12.79 4.24 26.69
C TYR A 200 11.33 4.03 26.28
N ARG A 201 10.79 4.87 25.38
CA ARG A 201 9.38 4.80 24.95
C ARG A 201 9.19 4.15 23.58
N SER A 202 10.13 4.25 22.64
CA SER A 202 9.96 3.72 21.28
C SER A 202 9.83 2.21 21.28
N ASP A 203 8.94 1.64 20.49
CA ASP A 203 8.87 0.18 20.37
C ASP A 203 10.04 -0.39 19.57
N ALA A 204 10.20 -1.72 19.56
CA ALA A 204 11.14 -2.35 18.65
C ALA A 204 10.68 -2.21 17.21
N VAL A 205 9.42 -2.55 16.92
CA VAL A 205 8.93 -2.75 15.54
C VAL A 205 7.64 -2.01 15.19
N ARG A 206 6.93 -1.43 16.17
CA ARG A 206 5.64 -0.77 15.94
C ARG A 206 5.65 0.71 16.31
N PHE A 207 5.04 1.53 15.46
CA PHE A 207 4.74 2.92 15.83
C PHE A 207 3.75 2.94 17.00
N ARG A 208 4.08 3.70 18.03
CA ARG A 208 3.15 3.96 19.14
C ARG A 208 2.40 5.25 18.89
N MET A 209 1.12 5.26 19.24
CA MET A 209 0.26 6.42 19.06
C MET A 209 0.16 7.21 20.35
N ASP A 210 0.16 8.53 20.23
CA ASP A 210 -0.30 9.45 21.26
C ASP A 210 -1.49 10.22 20.66
N GLU A 211 -2.71 9.80 21.02
CA GLU A 211 -3.93 10.39 20.47
C GLU A 211 -4.16 11.83 20.95
N GLU A 212 -3.66 12.18 22.14
CA GLU A 212 -3.79 13.52 22.70
C GLU A 212 -2.93 14.53 21.94
N LYS A 213 -1.71 14.14 21.57
CA LYS A 213 -0.80 14.98 20.77
C LYS A 213 -1.00 14.86 19.27
N GLY A 214 -1.72 13.85 18.80
CA GLY A 214 -1.80 13.53 17.38
C GLY A 214 -0.44 13.09 16.81
N THR A 215 0.36 12.38 17.60
CA THR A 215 1.72 12.00 17.23
C THR A 215 1.92 10.50 17.11
N LEU A 216 2.90 10.12 16.28
CA LEU A 216 3.43 8.77 16.24
C LEU A 216 4.86 8.74 16.75
N LEU A 217 5.14 7.87 17.71
CA LEU A 217 6.48 7.58 18.18
C LEU A 217 7.08 6.46 17.32
N PRO A 218 8.17 6.74 16.58
CA PRO A 218 8.75 5.75 15.68
C PRO A 218 9.44 4.61 16.44
N PRO A 219 9.38 3.37 15.92
CA PRO A 219 10.10 2.23 16.48
C PRO A 219 11.58 2.23 16.08
N PHE A 220 12.41 1.44 16.75
CA PHE A 220 13.84 1.35 16.40
C PHE A 220 14.09 0.85 14.97
N VAL A 221 13.28 -0.09 14.45
CA VAL A 221 13.43 -0.56 13.05
C VAL A 221 13.16 0.50 11.98
N SER A 222 12.60 1.66 12.36
CA SER A 222 12.43 2.78 11.42
C SER A 222 13.74 3.52 11.15
N ILE A 223 14.80 3.23 11.92
CA ILE A 223 16.13 3.81 11.75
C ILE A 223 16.88 3.02 10.65
N PRO A 224 17.38 3.68 9.60
CA PRO A 224 18.12 3.02 8.53
C PRO A 224 19.28 2.17 9.06
N GLY A 225 19.40 0.95 8.53
CA GLY A 225 20.43 -0.01 8.93
C GLY A 225 20.18 -0.72 10.26
N LEU A 226 19.26 -0.23 11.10
CA LEU A 226 18.93 -0.84 12.39
C LEU A 226 17.88 -1.94 12.20
N GLY A 227 18.34 -3.16 11.94
CA GLY A 227 17.47 -4.32 11.74
C GLY A 227 16.72 -4.77 12.99
N GLU A 228 15.70 -5.61 12.80
CA GLU A 228 14.81 -6.12 13.86
C GLU A 228 15.55 -6.75 15.03
N THR A 229 16.64 -7.48 14.78
CA THR A 229 17.46 -8.09 15.83
C THR A 229 18.09 -7.07 16.78
N ALA A 230 18.58 -5.94 16.27
CA ALA A 230 19.13 -4.86 17.09
C ALA A 230 18.01 -4.09 17.80
N ALA A 231 16.89 -3.85 17.11
CA ALA A 231 15.71 -3.18 17.68
C ALA A 231 15.12 -3.94 18.87
N LEU A 232 14.97 -5.27 18.75
CA LEU A 232 14.51 -6.12 19.84
C LEU A 232 15.48 -6.12 21.01
N SER A 233 16.80 -6.18 20.73
CA SER A 233 17.83 -6.09 21.77
C SER A 233 17.72 -4.79 22.56
N LEU A 234 17.58 -3.65 21.89
CA LEU A 234 17.40 -2.35 22.54
C LEU A 234 16.14 -2.32 23.42
N ALA A 235 15.01 -2.82 22.90
CA ALA A 235 13.74 -2.81 23.61
C ALA A 235 13.72 -3.76 24.83
N GLU A 236 14.51 -4.84 24.79
CA GLU A 236 14.65 -5.80 25.89
C GLU A 236 15.60 -5.26 26.98
N GLN A 237 16.81 -4.85 26.60
CA GLN A 237 17.88 -4.51 27.54
C GLN A 237 17.64 -3.21 28.31
N ARG A 238 16.77 -2.34 27.80
CA ARG A 238 16.34 -1.13 28.52
C ARG A 238 15.31 -1.40 29.65
N ARG A 239 14.71 -2.59 29.71
CA ARG A 239 13.61 -2.85 30.67
C ARG A 239 14.14 -2.77 32.10
N GLY A 240 13.56 -1.88 32.90
CA GLY A 240 13.98 -1.67 34.29
C GLY A 240 15.37 -1.05 34.44
N LYS A 241 15.94 -0.51 33.36
CA LYS A 241 17.29 0.03 33.34
C LYS A 241 17.32 1.42 32.73
N THR A 242 18.01 2.33 33.40
CA THR A 242 18.36 3.65 32.84
C THR A 242 19.85 3.66 32.58
N PHE A 243 20.24 3.64 31.30
CA PHE A 243 21.64 3.78 30.91
C PHE A 243 22.20 5.15 31.34
N VAL A 244 23.42 5.15 31.87
CA VAL A 244 24.15 6.37 32.25
C VAL A 244 25.13 6.84 31.17
N SER A 245 25.46 5.98 30.20
CA SER A 245 26.32 6.30 29.07
C SER A 245 25.99 5.47 27.82
N VAL A 246 26.45 5.92 26.66
CA VAL A 246 26.36 5.18 25.40
C VAL A 246 27.16 3.89 25.47
N GLU A 247 28.33 3.93 26.11
CA GLU A 247 29.13 2.74 26.40
C GLU A 247 28.32 1.67 27.15
N GLU A 248 27.58 2.04 28.18
CA GLU A 248 26.75 1.10 28.93
C GLU A 248 25.61 0.51 28.08
N LEU A 249 25.00 1.33 27.22
CA LEU A 249 23.98 0.88 26.27
C LEU A 249 24.55 -0.17 25.31
N VAL A 250 25.72 0.10 24.73
CA VAL A 250 26.38 -0.81 23.79
C VAL A 250 26.82 -2.10 24.47
N ASN A 251 27.34 -2.02 25.70
CA ASN A 251 27.73 -3.20 26.50
C ASN A 251 26.54 -4.08 26.83
N ALA A 252 25.38 -3.49 27.15
CA ALA A 252 24.14 -4.23 27.36
C ALA A 252 23.54 -4.77 26.05
N CYS A 253 23.78 -4.10 24.92
CA CYS A 253 23.23 -4.44 23.62
C CYS A 253 24.33 -4.81 22.61
N PRO A 254 24.98 -5.98 22.71
CA PRO A 254 26.10 -6.36 21.84
C PRO A 254 25.75 -6.44 20.34
N LYS A 255 24.45 -6.44 20.00
CA LYS A 255 23.92 -6.40 18.64
C LYS A 255 23.84 -4.97 18.05
N VAL A 256 24.14 -3.95 18.85
CA VAL A 256 24.15 -2.54 18.46
C VAL A 256 25.58 -2.17 18.07
N SER A 257 25.83 -2.01 16.76
CA SER A 257 27.13 -1.61 16.23
C SER A 257 27.38 -0.12 16.47
N LYS A 258 28.63 0.32 16.28
CA LYS A 258 28.98 1.75 16.30
C LYS A 258 28.15 2.56 15.29
N THR A 259 27.90 2.01 14.11
CA THR A 259 27.02 2.64 13.11
C THR A 259 25.60 2.78 13.61
N HIS A 260 25.04 1.78 14.32
CA HIS A 260 23.71 1.91 14.93
C HIS A 260 23.68 3.03 15.98
N VAL A 261 24.73 3.20 16.78
CA VAL A 261 24.83 4.30 17.76
C VAL A 261 24.84 5.67 17.07
N GLU A 262 25.61 5.82 16.00
CA GLU A 262 25.64 7.06 15.21
C GLU A 262 24.24 7.40 14.64
N GLN A 263 23.52 6.39 14.14
CA GLN A 263 22.16 6.56 13.64
C GLN A 263 21.16 6.89 14.75
N LEU A 264 21.24 6.21 15.90
CA LEU A 264 20.43 6.52 17.09
C LEU A 264 20.66 7.96 17.56
N ARG A 265 21.91 8.43 17.53
CA ARG A 265 22.26 9.82 17.85
C ARG A 265 21.68 10.79 16.82
N ALA A 266 21.78 10.47 15.53
CA ALA A 266 21.27 11.31 14.44
C ALA A 266 19.75 11.52 14.48
N VAL A 267 18.99 10.53 14.96
CA VAL A 267 17.53 10.64 15.16
C VAL A 267 17.14 11.16 16.55
N GLY A 268 18.12 11.54 17.38
CA GLY A 268 17.90 12.09 18.72
C GLY A 268 17.60 11.07 19.82
N ALA A 269 17.63 9.77 19.53
CA ALA A 269 17.26 8.71 20.48
C ALA A 269 18.14 8.66 21.73
N LEU A 270 19.40 9.08 21.62
CA LEU A 270 20.35 9.09 22.74
C LEU A 270 20.29 10.36 23.59
N GLY A 271 19.51 11.38 23.20
CA GLY A 271 19.40 12.64 23.93
C GLY A 271 20.75 13.20 24.38
N ASN A 272 20.88 13.44 25.69
CA ASN A 272 22.09 13.97 26.33
C ASN A 272 22.99 12.90 26.95
N LEU A 273 22.83 11.63 26.57
CA LEU A 273 23.62 10.53 27.13
C LEU A 273 25.11 10.72 26.79
N PRO A 274 26.01 10.78 27.79
CA PRO A 274 27.44 10.94 27.55
C PRO A 274 28.01 9.68 26.88
N ASP A 275 29.12 9.83 26.15
CA ASP A 275 29.72 8.69 25.45
C ASP A 275 30.22 7.60 26.41
N THR A 276 30.85 7.99 27.52
CA THR A 276 31.43 7.07 28.52
C THR A 276 30.94 7.36 29.93
N SER A 277 30.98 6.34 30.78
CA SER A 277 30.71 6.48 32.21
C SER A 277 31.95 7.05 32.92
N GLN A 278 31.81 8.17 33.62
CA GLN A 278 32.91 8.76 34.40
C GLN A 278 33.13 8.04 35.75
N LEU A 279 32.15 7.23 36.19
CA LEU A 279 32.20 6.43 37.41
C LEU A 279 31.55 5.07 37.14
N SER A 280 32.20 3.99 37.58
CA SER A 280 31.66 2.62 37.60
C SER A 280 31.61 2.15 39.05
N LEU A 281 30.44 1.69 39.49
CA LEU A 281 30.24 1.14 40.84
C LEU A 281 30.02 -0.38 40.71
N PHE A 282 30.57 -1.14 41.65
CA PHE A 282 30.55 -2.62 41.67
C PHE A 282 29.15 -3.20 41.86
#